data_AF-A0A356MP23-F1
#
_entry.id   AF-A0A356MP23-F1
#
_cell.length_a   1.000
_cell.length_b   1.000
_cell.length_c   1.000
_cell.angle_alpha   90.00
_cell.angle_beta   90.00
_cell.angle_gamma   90.00
#
_symmetry.space_group_name_H-M   'P 1'
#
loop_
_entity.id
_entity.type
_entity.pdbx_description
1 polymer ?
#
loop_
_entity_poly.entity_id
_entity_poly.type
_entity_poly.pdbx_seq_one_letter_code
_entity_poly.pdbx_strand_id
1 'polypeptide(L)'
;MDFLVNPVFINVLMGVVLISISTAAVGCFLYVQKNALLGETLAHGCLPGIYCVFIFSATRDLLWLSIGATLSGLLSSYLVDFIAAKSRISRDGAMAVVLSSMFGLGIVLLSFVQQNNYPNQNGLEDLFFGNAAAMSSKDIRIIGLISCGIWLLLITNYRKLLLILFDSDFAKFQGIRPRLYNSLISTLAAISVAIGMQTAGAV
;
A
#
# COMPACT_ATOMS: atom_id res chain seq x y z
N MET A 1 8.64 7.29 -33.80
CA MET A 1 7.23 7.48 -33.40
C MET A 1 6.56 6.15 -33.00
N ASP A 2 7.30 5.03 -33.00
CA ASP A 2 6.76 3.68 -32.77
C ASP A 2 6.57 3.29 -31.30
N PHE A 3 7.10 4.08 -30.35
CA PHE A 3 6.90 3.86 -28.92
C PHE A 3 5.45 4.05 -28.47
N LEU A 4 4.71 4.97 -29.10
CA LEU A 4 3.31 5.27 -28.77
C LEU A 4 2.32 4.21 -29.27
N VAL A 5 2.78 3.25 -30.09
CA VAL A 5 1.95 2.16 -30.64
C VAL A 5 2.24 0.84 -29.93
N ASN A 6 3.32 0.75 -29.15
CA ASN A 6 3.69 -0.48 -28.47
C ASN A 6 2.69 -0.80 -27.34
N PRO A 7 1.99 -1.95 -27.39
CA PRO A 7 0.97 -2.29 -26.40
C PRO A 7 1.52 -2.42 -24.98
N VAL A 8 2.80 -2.80 -24.83
CA VAL A 8 3.47 -2.87 -23.53
C VAL A 8 3.62 -1.46 -22.96
N PHE A 9 4.08 -0.50 -23.77
CA PHE A 9 4.28 0.87 -23.32
C PHE A 9 2.98 1.55 -22.89
N ILE A 10 1.90 1.39 -23.67
CA ILE A 10 0.58 1.95 -23.35
C ILE A 10 0.04 1.33 -22.04
N ASN A 11 0.21 0.02 -21.88
CA ASN A 11 -0.23 -0.69 -20.68
C ASN A 11 0.47 -0.17 -19.42
N VAL A 12 1.80 -0.03 -19.48
CA VAL A 12 2.61 0.53 -18.39
C VAL A 12 2.19 1.96 -18.09
N LEU A 13 2.09 2.81 -19.12
CA LEU A 13 1.70 4.21 -18.95
C LEU A 13 0.34 4.34 -18.27
N MET A 14 -0.66 3.59 -18.72
CA MET A 14 -2.00 3.62 -18.11
C MET A 14 -1.99 3.16 -16.66
N GLY A 15 -1.33 2.04 -16.34
CA GLY A 15 -1.29 1.55 -14.96
C GLY A 15 -0.53 2.48 -14.02
N VAL A 16 0.62 3.00 -14.43
CA VAL A 16 1.40 3.97 -13.64
C VAL A 16 0.57 5.23 -13.38
N VAL A 17 -0.08 5.80 -14.40
CA VAL A 17 -0.92 6.99 -14.23
C VAL A 17 -2.06 6.74 -13.24
N LEU A 18 -2.75 5.60 -13.35
CA LEU A 18 -3.85 5.25 -12.44
C LEU A 18 -3.39 5.11 -10.99
N ILE A 19 -2.26 4.43 -10.78
CA ILE A 19 -1.66 4.23 -9.45
C ILE A 19 -1.19 5.57 -8.90
N SER A 20 -0.41 6.34 -9.67
CA SER A 20 0.15 7.62 -9.22
C SER A 20 -0.93 8.61 -8.83
N ILE A 21 -2.02 8.73 -9.60
CA ILE A 21 -3.13 9.63 -9.26
C ILE A 21 -3.80 9.20 -7.95
N SER A 22 -4.01 7.90 -7.74
CA SER A 22 -4.65 7.37 -6.52
C SER A 22 -3.74 7.53 -5.30
N THR A 23 -2.47 7.16 -5.42
CA THR A 23 -1.48 7.27 -4.35
C THR A 23 -1.19 8.73 -4.01
N ALA A 24 -1.13 9.63 -5.00
CA ALA A 24 -0.98 11.07 -4.74
C ALA A 24 -2.16 11.64 -3.95
N ALA A 25 -3.40 11.28 -4.32
CA ALA A 25 -4.59 11.74 -3.61
C ALA A 25 -4.58 11.31 -2.14
N VAL A 26 -4.30 10.04 -1.86
CA VAL A 26 -4.20 9.52 -0.48
C VAL A 26 -3.01 10.13 0.25
N GLY A 27 -1.87 10.27 -0.43
CA GLY A 27 -0.64 10.87 0.10
C GLY A 27 -0.83 12.31 0.55
N CYS A 28 -1.62 13.12 -0.16
CA CYS A 28 -1.98 14.47 0.27
C CYS A 28 -2.69 14.47 1.63
N PHE A 29 -3.62 13.54 1.87
CA PHE A 29 -4.29 13.45 3.18
C PHE A 29 -3.31 13.03 4.28
N LEU A 30 -2.46 12.03 4.03
CA LEU A 30 -1.44 11.60 4.99
C LEU A 30 -0.47 12.72 5.36
N TYR A 31 -0.06 13.51 4.35
CA TYR A 31 0.84 14.65 4.54
C TYR A 31 0.22 15.71 5.46
N VAL A 32 -1.03 16.13 5.20
CA VAL A 32 -1.72 17.13 6.03
C VAL A 32 -1.95 16.61 7.45
N GLN A 33 -2.15 15.30 7.63
CA GLN A 33 -2.26 14.67 8.95
C GLN A 33 -0.92 14.54 9.71
N LYS A 34 0.20 15.02 9.16
CA LYS A 34 1.55 14.81 9.70
C LYS A 34 1.92 13.34 9.86
N ASN A 35 1.35 12.48 9.01
CA ASN A 35 1.58 11.05 8.96
C ASN A 35 2.38 10.68 7.70
N ALA A 36 3.28 11.54 7.24
CA ALA A 36 4.03 11.34 5.99
C ALA A 36 4.83 10.02 6.01
N LEU A 37 5.39 9.65 7.17
CA LEU A 37 6.15 8.41 7.39
C LEU A 37 5.28 7.13 7.36
N LEU A 38 3.94 7.25 7.41
CA LEU A 38 3.07 6.07 7.29
C LEU A 38 3.17 5.45 5.89
N GLY A 39 3.40 6.24 4.84
CA GLY A 39 3.56 5.72 3.49
C GLY A 39 4.71 4.73 3.38
N GLU A 40 5.90 5.13 3.86
CA GLU A 40 7.09 4.26 3.91
C GLU A 40 6.85 3.04 4.81
N THR A 41 6.26 3.25 5.99
CA THR A 41 5.98 2.15 6.92
C THR A 41 5.03 1.12 6.30
N LEU A 42 4.04 1.56 5.52
CA LEU A 42 3.13 0.67 4.80
C LEU A 42 3.84 -0.04 3.65
N ALA A 43 4.68 0.63 2.87
CA ALA A 43 5.40 0.01 1.75
C ALA A 43 6.25 -1.18 2.21
N HIS A 44 7.03 -1.00 3.27
CA HIS A 44 7.83 -2.09 3.81
C HIS A 44 7.04 -3.03 4.74
N GLY A 45 5.93 -2.57 5.31
CA GLY A 45 4.98 -3.40 6.05
C GLY A 45 4.21 -4.39 5.17
N CYS A 46 3.99 -4.05 3.89
CA CYS A 46 3.32 -4.89 2.90
C CYS A 46 4.20 -6.07 2.44
N LEU A 47 5.53 -5.88 2.38
CA LEU A 47 6.51 -6.90 1.93
C LEU A 47 6.31 -8.28 2.56
N PRO A 48 6.35 -8.45 3.90
CA PRO A 48 6.20 -9.77 4.51
C PRO A 48 4.87 -10.45 4.16
N GLY A 49 3.80 -9.67 3.95
CA GLY A 49 2.49 -10.18 3.53
C GLY A 49 2.50 -10.81 2.15
N ILE A 50 3.21 -10.20 1.20
CA ILE A 50 3.35 -10.69 -0.17
C ILE A 50 4.03 -12.07 -0.15
N TYR A 51 5.16 -12.18 0.55
CA TYR A 51 5.91 -13.44 0.62
C TYR A 51 5.17 -14.53 1.40
N CYS A 52 4.49 -14.17 2.49
CA CYS A 52 3.63 -15.12 3.21
C CYS A 52 2.55 -15.70 2.30
N VAL A 53 1.77 -14.86 1.60
CA VAL A 53 0.72 -15.36 0.69
C VAL A 53 1.32 -16.14 -0.48
N PHE A 54 2.48 -15.74 -1.00
CA PHE A 54 3.17 -16.51 -2.03
C PHE A 54 3.52 -17.93 -1.57
N ILE A 55 4.01 -18.09 -0.34
CA ILE A 55 4.33 -19.42 0.24
C ILE A 55 3.09 -20.31 0.33
N PHE A 56 1.93 -19.75 0.71
CA PHE A 56 0.68 -20.53 0.86
C PHE A 56 -0.03 -20.80 -0.47
N SER A 57 -0.07 -19.83 -1.37
CA SER A 57 -0.87 -19.91 -2.60
C SER A 57 -0.05 -20.48 -3.78
N ALA A 58 1.28 -20.34 -3.77
CA ALA A 58 2.18 -20.69 -4.86
C ALA A 58 1.82 -20.04 -6.23
N THR A 59 0.99 -19.00 -6.20
CA THR A 59 0.48 -18.27 -7.36
C THR A 59 1.01 -16.83 -7.38
N ARG A 60 1.19 -16.28 -8.59
CA ARG A 60 1.60 -14.88 -8.84
C ARG A 60 0.46 -13.93 -9.15
N ASP A 61 -0.76 -14.35 -8.90
CA ASP A 61 -1.93 -13.53 -9.21
C ASP A 61 -1.90 -12.23 -8.38
N LEU A 62 -2.00 -11.09 -9.07
CA LEU A 62 -1.96 -9.76 -8.47
C LEU A 62 -2.99 -9.61 -7.34
N LEU A 63 -4.17 -10.22 -7.48
CA LEU A 63 -5.21 -10.19 -6.45
C LEU A 63 -4.75 -10.84 -5.15
N TRP A 64 -4.15 -12.03 -5.22
CA TRP A 64 -3.68 -12.75 -4.03
C TRP A 64 -2.53 -12.00 -3.36
N LEU A 65 -1.56 -11.52 -4.15
CA LEU A 65 -0.44 -10.75 -3.62
C LEU A 65 -0.91 -9.43 -2.99
N SER A 66 -1.87 -8.74 -3.63
CA SER A 66 -2.45 -7.49 -3.10
C SER A 66 -3.21 -7.72 -1.79
N ILE A 67 -3.91 -8.85 -1.65
CA ILE A 67 -4.59 -9.21 -0.39
C ILE A 67 -3.58 -9.43 0.73
N GLY A 68 -2.50 -10.19 0.45
CA GLY A 68 -1.42 -10.41 1.41
C GLY A 68 -0.73 -9.12 1.83
N ALA A 69 -0.36 -8.29 0.84
CA ALA A 69 0.20 -6.97 1.06
C ALA A 69 -0.70 -6.10 1.92
N THR A 70 -1.98 -5.97 1.56
CA THR A 70 -2.95 -5.14 2.29
C THR A 70 -3.11 -5.62 3.73
N LEU A 71 -3.26 -6.92 3.96
CA LEU A 71 -3.40 -7.48 5.31
C LEU A 71 -2.17 -7.18 6.18
N SER A 72 -0.96 -7.34 5.63
CA SER A 72 0.28 -7.07 6.34
C SER A 72 0.54 -5.58 6.55
N GLY A 73 0.18 -4.73 5.59
CA GLY A 73 0.22 -3.28 5.72
C GLY A 73 -0.75 -2.78 6.79
N LEU A 74 -1.97 -3.32 6.84
CA LEU A 74 -2.93 -3.02 7.91
C LEU A 74 -2.44 -3.49 9.27
N LEU A 75 -1.85 -4.68 9.35
CA LEU A 75 -1.22 -5.19 10.56
C LEU A 75 -0.11 -4.24 11.03
N SER A 76 0.70 -3.74 10.09
CA SER A 76 1.78 -2.79 10.36
C SER A 76 1.23 -1.46 10.88
N SER A 77 0.20 -0.89 10.25
CA SER A 77 -0.48 0.33 10.77
C SER A 77 -1.04 0.11 12.17
N TYR A 78 -1.63 -1.06 12.43
CA TYR A 78 -2.17 -1.39 13.75
C TYR A 78 -1.06 -1.53 14.80
N LEU A 79 0.06 -2.17 14.45
CA LEU A 79 1.23 -2.27 15.31
C LEU A 79 1.81 -0.90 15.66
N VAL A 80 1.89 0.02 14.69
CA VAL A 80 2.30 1.40 14.92
C VAL A 80 1.38 2.08 15.93
N ASP A 81 0.07 2.01 15.72
CA ASP A 81 -0.91 2.61 16.65
C ASP A 81 -0.84 1.98 18.04
N PHE A 82 -0.65 0.67 18.13
CA PHE A 82 -0.53 -0.07 19.39
C PHE A 82 0.73 0.33 20.17
N ILE A 83 1.88 0.40 19.50
CA ILE A 83 3.15 0.79 20.10
C ILE A 83 3.09 2.26 20.52
N ALA A 84 2.59 3.15 19.65
CA ALA A 84 2.45 4.57 19.96
C ALA A 84 1.49 4.82 21.13
N ALA A 85 0.46 3.99 21.32
CA ALA A 85 -0.47 4.11 22.44
C ALA A 85 0.07 3.56 23.77
N LYS A 86 0.92 2.53 23.73
CA LYS A 86 1.37 1.79 24.92
C LYS A 86 2.79 2.15 25.39
N SER A 87 3.60 2.76 24.52
CA SER A 87 4.99 3.11 24.80
C SER A 87 5.20 4.62 24.89
N ARG A 88 6.32 5.06 25.50
CA ARG A 88 6.70 6.49 25.59
C ARG A 88 7.38 7.04 24.33
N ILE A 89 7.43 6.26 23.26
CA ILE A 89 8.07 6.67 22.00
C ILE A 89 7.09 7.50 21.16
N SER A 90 7.62 8.41 20.36
CA SER A 90 6.81 9.18 19.40
C SER A 90 6.19 8.26 18.36
N ARG A 91 5.10 8.71 17.73
CA ARG A 91 4.43 7.99 16.63
C ARG A 91 5.42 7.69 15.50
N ASP A 92 6.29 8.64 15.17
CA ASP A 92 7.35 8.47 14.17
C ASP A 92 8.39 7.43 14.59
N GLY A 93 8.74 7.36 15.88
CA GLY A 93 9.60 6.32 16.42
C GLY A 93 8.96 4.93 16.33
N ALA A 94 7.66 4.83 16.62
CA ALA A 94 6.92 3.58 16.45
C ALA A 94 6.87 3.14 14.97
N MET A 95 6.67 4.07 14.05
CA MET A 95 6.75 3.82 12.61
C MET A 95 8.11 3.24 12.21
N ALA A 96 9.22 3.87 12.63
CA ALA A 96 10.57 3.41 12.31
C ALA A 96 10.88 1.98 12.84
N VAL A 97 10.40 1.64 14.03
CA VAL A 97 10.56 0.30 14.61
C VAL A 97 9.77 -0.75 13.83
N VAL A 98 8.51 -0.47 13.52
CA VAL A 98 7.65 -1.39 12.74
C VAL A 98 8.20 -1.56 11.32
N LEU A 99 8.56 -0.46 10.68
CA LEU A 99 9.23 -0.43 9.38
C LEU A 99 10.43 -1.39 9.34
N SER A 100 11.39 -1.20 10.25
CA SER A 100 12.65 -1.96 10.26
C SER A 100 12.41 -3.45 10.54
N SER A 101 11.48 -3.77 11.45
CA SER A 101 11.15 -5.16 11.79
C SER A 101 10.41 -5.87 10.66
N MET A 102 9.40 -5.24 10.05
CA MET A 102 8.66 -5.80 8.92
C MET A 102 9.54 -5.97 7.68
N PHE A 103 10.42 -5.01 7.41
CA PHE A 103 11.38 -5.11 6.33
C PHE A 103 12.33 -6.30 6.52
N GLY A 104 12.90 -6.44 7.72
CA GLY A 104 13.75 -7.58 8.06
C GLY A 104 13.02 -8.92 7.93
N LEU A 105 11.77 -9.00 8.39
CA LEU A 105 10.93 -10.19 8.20
C LEU A 105 10.65 -10.48 6.72
N GLY A 106 10.39 -9.46 5.91
CA GLY A 106 10.20 -9.59 4.47
C GLY A 106 11.44 -10.17 3.78
N ILE A 107 12.64 -9.70 4.14
CA ILE A 107 13.90 -10.25 3.61
C ILE A 107 14.10 -11.71 4.01
N VAL A 108 13.85 -12.05 5.28
CA VAL A 108 13.97 -13.44 5.76
C VAL A 108 13.01 -14.37 4.99
N LEU A 109 11.76 -13.93 4.78
CA LEU A 109 10.78 -14.68 4.01
C LEU A 109 11.20 -14.83 2.54
N LEU A 110 11.72 -13.77 1.91
CA LEU A 110 12.26 -13.84 0.55
C LEU A 110 13.40 -14.86 0.46
N SER A 111 14.38 -14.78 1.37
CA SER A 111 15.50 -15.73 1.40
C SER A 111 15.03 -17.17 1.60
N PHE A 112 14.01 -17.38 2.45
CA PHE A 112 13.40 -18.68 2.66
C PHE A 112 12.73 -19.23 1.40
N VAL A 113 12.01 -18.39 0.64
CA VAL A 113 11.42 -18.78 -0.64
C VAL A 113 12.49 -19.16 -1.66
N GLN A 114 13.54 -18.35 -1.79
CA GLN A 114 14.64 -18.58 -2.73
C GLN A 114 15.42 -19.87 -2.43
N GLN A 115 15.61 -20.23 -1.16
CA GLN A 115 16.34 -21.44 -0.77
C GLN A 115 15.53 -22.74 -0.98
N ASN A 116 14.20 -22.68 -0.84
CA ASN A 116 13.34 -23.86 -0.88
C ASN A 116 12.81 -24.24 -2.28
N ASN A 117 13.27 -23.57 -3.35
CA ASN A 117 12.87 -23.84 -4.74
C ASN A 117 11.35 -23.93 -4.95
N TYR A 118 10.60 -22.95 -4.44
CA TYR A 118 9.16 -22.89 -4.68
C TYR A 118 8.85 -22.74 -6.18
N PRO A 119 7.79 -23.40 -6.70
CA PRO A 119 7.34 -23.18 -8.06
C PRO A 119 6.98 -21.70 -8.26
N ASN A 120 7.36 -21.12 -9.42
CA ASN A 120 7.17 -19.70 -9.76
C ASN A 120 7.96 -18.68 -8.91
N GLN A 121 9.14 -19.05 -8.38
CA GLN A 121 9.98 -18.11 -7.62
C GLN A 121 10.73 -17.04 -8.46
N ASN A 122 10.92 -17.25 -9.77
CA ASN A 122 11.81 -16.43 -10.62
C ASN A 122 11.31 -14.99 -10.82
N GLY A 123 11.97 -13.97 -10.28
CA GLY A 123 11.49 -12.58 -10.35
C GLY A 123 10.54 -12.20 -9.22
N LEU A 124 10.57 -12.88 -8.06
CA LEU A 124 10.02 -12.31 -6.83
C LEU A 124 10.90 -11.18 -6.28
N GLU A 125 12.19 -11.17 -6.61
CA GLU A 125 13.05 -10.00 -6.41
C GLU A 125 12.54 -8.77 -7.19
N ASP A 126 11.92 -8.97 -8.36
CA ASP A 126 11.33 -7.87 -9.13
C ASP A 126 10.16 -7.18 -8.40
N LEU A 127 9.50 -7.86 -7.44
CA LEU A 127 8.48 -7.23 -6.59
C LEU A 127 9.10 -6.28 -5.56
N PHE A 128 10.36 -6.49 -5.17
CA PHE A 128 11.09 -5.54 -4.32
C PHE A 128 11.50 -4.29 -5.12
N PHE A 129 12.04 -4.50 -6.33
CA PHE A 129 12.59 -3.42 -7.15
C PHE A 129 11.55 -2.74 -8.05
N GLY A 130 10.37 -3.34 -8.20
CA GLY A 130 9.34 -2.92 -9.13
C GLY A 130 9.65 -3.38 -10.54
N ASN A 131 8.65 -3.93 -11.23
CA ASN A 131 8.78 -4.26 -12.65
C ASN A 131 7.50 -3.88 -13.38
N ALA A 132 7.39 -2.59 -13.70
CA ALA A 132 6.28 -2.08 -14.48
C ALA A 132 6.14 -2.78 -15.84
N ALA A 133 7.23 -3.24 -16.46
CA ALA A 133 7.20 -3.91 -17.75
C ALA A 133 6.57 -5.32 -17.71
N ALA A 134 6.49 -5.96 -16.53
CA ALA A 134 5.83 -7.25 -16.35
C ALA A 134 4.30 -7.16 -16.27
N MET A 135 3.73 -5.95 -16.32
CA MET A 135 2.31 -5.71 -16.05
C MET A 135 1.42 -6.18 -17.21
N SER A 136 0.47 -7.06 -16.91
CA SER A 136 -0.46 -7.62 -17.89
C SER A 136 -1.69 -6.73 -18.08
N SER A 137 -2.40 -6.91 -19.20
CA SER A 137 -3.70 -6.24 -19.44
C SER A 137 -4.79 -6.64 -18.44
N LYS A 138 -4.63 -7.77 -17.74
CA LYS A 138 -5.49 -8.13 -16.59
C LYS A 138 -5.20 -7.25 -15.38
N ASP A 139 -3.93 -6.97 -15.11
CA ASP A 139 -3.48 -6.18 -13.96
C ASP A 139 -3.99 -4.74 -14.06
N ILE A 140 -3.97 -4.15 -15.26
CA ILE A 140 -4.52 -2.81 -15.52
C ILE A 140 -6.01 -2.72 -15.14
N ARG A 141 -6.79 -3.75 -15.44
CA ARG A 141 -8.22 -3.76 -15.09
C ARG A 141 -8.43 -3.82 -13.59
N ILE A 142 -7.61 -4.60 -12.88
CA ILE A 142 -7.63 -4.69 -11.42
C ILE A 142 -7.21 -3.35 -10.80
N ILE A 143 -6.08 -2.80 -11.25
CA ILE A 143 -5.57 -1.48 -10.84
C ILE A 143 -6.64 -0.40 -11.06
N GLY A 144 -7.26 -0.37 -12.23
CA GLY A 144 -8.31 0.60 -12.58
C GLY A 144 -9.54 0.47 -11.68
N LEU A 145 -10.00 -0.76 -11.41
CA LEU A 145 -11.15 -0.99 -10.54
C LEU A 145 -10.86 -0.54 -9.10
N ILE A 146 -9.69 -0.87 -8.57
CA ILE A 146 -9.33 -0.50 -7.20
C ILE A 146 -9.08 1.01 -7.10
N SER A 147 -8.38 1.60 -8.07
CA SER A 147 -8.17 3.05 -8.15
C SER A 147 -9.51 3.81 -8.19
N CYS A 148 -10.46 3.33 -9.00
CA CYS A 148 -11.81 3.89 -9.03
C CYS A 148 -12.52 3.77 -7.67
N GLY A 149 -12.36 2.63 -6.97
CA GLY A 149 -12.90 2.44 -5.62
C GLY A 149 -12.30 3.41 -4.59
N ILE A 150 -10.98 3.62 -4.64
CA ILE A 150 -10.29 4.60 -3.79
C ILE A 150 -10.84 6.00 -4.04
N TRP A 151 -10.93 6.42 -5.31
CA TRP A 151 -11.47 7.73 -5.68
C TRP A 151 -12.93 7.91 -5.26
N LEU A 152 -13.77 6.90 -5.45
CA LEU A 152 -15.15 6.93 -5.02
C LEU A 152 -15.26 7.15 -3.51
N LEU A 153 -14.46 6.42 -2.71
CA LEU A 153 -14.44 6.57 -1.26
C LEU A 153 -13.90 7.93 -0.82
N LEU A 154 -12.86 8.45 -1.48
CA LEU A 154 -12.32 9.79 -1.21
C LEU A 154 -13.33 10.90 -1.53
N ILE A 155 -13.97 10.86 -2.70
CA ILE A 155 -14.94 11.88 -3.13
C ILE A 155 -16.17 11.87 -2.22
N THR A 156 -16.73 10.69 -1.95
CA THR A 156 -17.93 10.56 -1.09
C THR A 156 -17.68 11.02 0.35
N ASN A 157 -16.46 10.85 0.87
CA ASN A 157 -16.09 11.25 2.23
C ASN A 157 -15.31 12.57 2.29
N TYR A 158 -15.09 13.25 1.17
CA TYR A 158 -14.21 14.42 1.05
C TYR A 158 -14.52 15.50 2.09
N ARG A 159 -15.79 15.86 2.24
CA ARG A 159 -16.23 16.89 3.20
C ARG A 159 -15.90 16.51 4.64
N LYS A 160 -16.06 15.24 5.00
CA LYS A 160 -15.81 14.73 6.36
C LYS A 160 -14.32 14.64 6.64
N LEU A 161 -13.54 14.22 5.65
CA LEU A 161 -12.08 14.18 5.72
C LEU A 161 -11.51 15.59 5.93
N LEU A 162 -11.96 16.56 5.14
CA LEU A 162 -11.57 17.96 5.33
C LEU A 162 -11.95 18.47 6.73
N LEU A 163 -13.16 18.20 7.19
CA LEU A 163 -13.60 18.64 8.51
C LEU A 163 -12.67 18.13 9.62
N ILE A 164 -12.27 16.86 9.55
CA ILE A 164 -11.35 16.25 10.53
C ILE A 164 -9.96 16.88 10.48
N LEU A 165 -9.49 17.28 9.29
CA LEU A 165 -8.18 17.92 9.11
C LEU A 165 -8.15 19.33 9.71
N PHE A 166 -9.22 20.10 9.56
CA PHE A 166 -9.28 21.48 10.05
C PHE A 166 -9.72 21.58 11.51
N ASP A 167 -10.73 20.81 11.91
CA ASP A 167 -11.28 20.83 13.27
C ASP A 167 -11.82 19.46 13.68
N SER A 168 -10.95 18.68 14.33
CA SER A 168 -11.29 17.35 14.82
C SER A 168 -12.32 17.34 15.94
N ASP A 169 -12.47 18.43 16.70
CA ASP A 169 -13.40 18.51 17.82
C ASP A 169 -14.80 18.91 17.34
N PHE A 170 -14.89 19.87 16.42
CA PHE A 170 -16.14 20.18 15.72
C PHE A 170 -16.67 18.97 14.92
N ALA A 171 -15.78 18.16 14.34
CA ALA A 171 -16.16 16.89 13.72
C ALA A 171 -16.83 15.92 14.72
N LYS A 172 -16.30 15.81 15.95
CA LYS A 172 -16.91 14.97 17.00
C LYS A 172 -18.30 15.48 17.39
N PHE A 173 -18.48 16.80 17.50
CA PHE A 173 -19.80 17.38 17.80
C PHE A 173 -20.84 17.10 16.70
N GLN A 174 -20.42 17.03 15.43
CA GLN A 174 -21.29 16.60 14.32
C GLN A 174 -21.51 15.07 14.25
N GLY A 175 -21.06 14.31 15.25
CA GLY A 175 -21.21 12.85 15.29
C GLY A 175 -20.22 12.08 14.42
N ILE A 176 -19.22 12.74 13.84
CA ILE A 176 -18.15 12.12 13.06
C ILE A 176 -17.11 11.57 14.04
N ARG A 177 -16.67 10.32 13.83
CA ARG A 177 -15.63 9.69 14.67
C ARG A 177 -14.27 9.80 13.97
N PRO A 178 -13.35 10.69 14.39
CA PRO A 178 -12.07 10.90 13.68
C PRO A 178 -11.24 9.62 13.53
N ARG A 179 -11.27 8.74 14.54
CA ARG A 179 -10.57 7.44 14.51
C ARG A 179 -10.97 6.57 13.31
N LEU A 180 -12.24 6.57 12.93
CA LEU A 180 -12.71 5.77 11.79
C LEU A 180 -12.16 6.29 10.46
N TYR A 181 -12.09 7.61 10.28
CA TYR A 181 -11.59 8.21 9.05
C TYR A 181 -10.06 8.18 8.95
N ASN A 182 -9.35 8.25 10.07
CA ASN A 182 -7.92 8.01 10.09
C ASN A 182 -7.60 6.56 9.73
N SER A 183 -8.38 5.61 10.26
CA SER A 183 -8.27 4.20 9.84
C SER A 183 -8.63 4.00 8.37
N LEU A 184 -9.66 4.70 7.86
CA LEU A 184 -10.04 4.68 6.45
C LEU A 184 -8.91 5.22 5.54
N ILE A 185 -8.25 6.32 5.90
CA ILE A 185 -7.11 6.82 5.11
C ILE A 185 -5.96 5.82 5.15
N SER A 186 -5.65 5.24 6.32
CA SER A 186 -4.60 4.22 6.43
C SER A 186 -4.91 2.97 5.60
N THR A 187 -6.17 2.52 5.57
CA THR A 187 -6.58 1.37 4.76
C THR A 187 -6.52 1.67 3.26
N LEU A 188 -6.98 2.83 2.83
CA LEU A 188 -6.86 3.29 1.45
C LEU A 188 -5.39 3.41 1.03
N ALA A 189 -4.53 3.90 1.93
CA ALA A 189 -3.09 3.98 1.70
C ALA A 189 -2.47 2.59 1.55
N ALA A 190 -2.78 1.66 2.45
CA ALA A 190 -2.28 0.30 2.40
C ALA A 190 -2.67 -0.41 1.08
N ILE A 191 -3.92 -0.24 0.64
CA ILE A 191 -4.40 -0.77 -0.64
C ILE A 191 -3.67 -0.11 -1.83
N SER A 192 -3.56 1.22 -1.83
CA SER A 192 -2.89 1.97 -2.91
C SER A 192 -1.42 1.57 -3.05
N VAL A 193 -0.73 1.44 -1.92
CA VAL A 193 0.68 1.00 -1.87
C VAL A 193 0.80 -0.46 -2.30
N ALA A 194 -0.04 -1.36 -1.80
CA ALA A 194 -0.02 -2.78 -2.17
C ALA A 194 -0.10 -3.01 -3.69
N ILE A 195 -0.92 -2.23 -4.38
CA ILE A 195 -1.09 -2.32 -5.83
C ILE A 195 0.07 -1.63 -6.56
N GLY A 196 0.52 -0.48 -6.04
CA GLY A 196 1.65 0.25 -6.60
C GLY A 196 2.97 -0.51 -6.53
N MET A 197 3.12 -1.34 -5.50
CA MET A 197 4.35 -2.06 -5.19
C MET A 197 4.85 -2.95 -6.32
N GLN A 198 3.95 -3.58 -7.08
CA GLN A 198 4.36 -4.40 -8.23
C GLN A 198 4.96 -3.55 -9.37
N THR A 199 4.56 -2.27 -9.48
CA THR A 199 4.99 -1.37 -10.55
C THR A 199 6.20 -0.52 -10.16
N ALA A 200 6.21 0.03 -8.94
CA ALA A 200 7.21 0.97 -8.47
C ALA A 200 8.24 0.33 -7.52
N GLY A 201 7.95 -0.86 -6.98
CA GLY A 201 8.77 -1.52 -5.97
C GLY A 201 8.39 -1.09 -4.56
N ALA A 202 9.26 -1.37 -3.60
CA ALA A 202 9.08 -1.00 -2.19
C ALA A 202 9.42 0.48 -1.91
N VAL A 203 8.87 1.40 -2.71
CA VAL A 203 9.06 2.87 -2.62
C VAL A 203 7.77 3.65 -2.84
#